data_AF-A0A6V7I5Y4-F1
#
_entry.id   AF-A0A6V7I5Y4-F1
#
_cell.length_a   1.000
_cell.length_b   1.000
_cell.length_c   1.000
_cell.angle_alpha   90.00
_cell.angle_beta   90.00
_cell.angle_gamma   90.00
#
_symmetry.space_group_name_H-M   'P 1'
#
loop_
_entity.id
_entity.type
_entity.pdbx_description
1 polymer ?
#
loop_
_entity_poly.entity_id
_entity_poly.type
_entity_poly.pdbx_seq_one_letter_code
_entity_poly.pdbx_strand_id
1 'polypeptide(L)'
;IRDTVKYNEVMKQYRLGPNGAIVTTLNLFSTKFDKVIELINKAGEEHEYVIIDTPGQIEVFTWSASGTIITEALASQFPTIVIYVMDTVRSVSPVTFMSNMSYACSILYKTKLPLVVAMNK
;
A
#
# COMPACT_ATOMS: atom_id res chain seq x y z
N ILE A 1 6.35 9.27 5.49
CA ILE A 1 5.55 9.97 4.44
C ILE A 1 5.15 11.38 4.87
N ARG A 2 4.47 11.56 6.01
CA ARG A 2 3.99 12.89 6.48
C ARG A 2 5.09 13.94 6.65
N ASP A 3 6.31 13.52 7.00
CA ASP A 3 7.46 14.42 7.16
C ASP A 3 8.16 14.75 5.85
N THR A 4 7.94 13.95 4.80
CA THR A 4 8.60 14.08 3.50
C THR A 4 7.72 14.79 2.47
N VAL A 5 6.40 14.59 2.54
CA VAL A 5 5.41 15.20 1.65
C VAL A 5 4.18 15.59 2.46
N LYS A 6 3.90 16.90 2.53
CA LYS A 6 2.76 17.43 3.26
C LYS A 6 1.49 17.40 2.40
N TYR A 7 0.63 16.43 2.69
CA TYR A 7 -0.66 16.23 2.00
C TYR A 7 -1.47 17.52 1.80
N ASN A 8 -1.63 18.33 2.85
CA ASN A 8 -2.39 19.59 2.80
C ASN A 8 -1.75 20.64 1.87
N GLU A 9 -0.42 20.65 1.77
CA GLU A 9 0.29 21.55 0.86
C GLU A 9 0.14 21.08 -0.59
N VAL A 10 0.23 19.77 -0.84
CA VAL A 10 0.01 19.17 -2.17
C VAL A 10 -1.40 19.47 -2.68
N MET A 11 -2.43 19.33 -1.82
CA MET A 11 -3.82 19.69 -2.18
C MET A 11 -3.93 21.15 -2.62
N LYS A 12 -3.31 22.08 -1.87
CA LYS A 12 -3.39 23.52 -2.15
C LYS A 12 -2.60 23.92 -3.40
N GLN A 13 -1.36 23.42 -3.55
CA GLN A 13 -0.47 23.77 -4.66
C GLN A 13 -1.00 23.25 -6.00
N TYR A 14 -1.45 22.00 -6.04
CA TYR A 14 -1.93 21.37 -7.27
C TYR A 14 -3.45 21.48 -7.47
N ARG A 15 -4.17 22.14 -6.55
CA ARG A 15 -5.64 22.30 -6.57
C ARG A 15 -6.37 20.96 -6.74
N LEU A 16 -5.94 19.95 -5.99
CA LEU A 16 -6.44 18.58 -6.10
C LEU A 16 -7.51 18.31 -5.04
N GLY A 17 -8.49 17.48 -5.40
CA GLY A 17 -9.38 16.83 -4.44
C GLY A 17 -8.65 15.76 -3.61
N PRO A 18 -9.31 15.19 -2.57
CA PRO A 18 -8.65 14.32 -1.60
C PRO A 18 -7.92 13.12 -2.22
N ASN A 19 -8.56 12.41 -3.16
CA ASN A 19 -7.98 11.23 -3.83
C ASN A 19 -6.81 11.60 -4.75
N GLY A 20 -6.94 12.70 -5.51
CA GLY A 20 -5.88 13.20 -6.38
C GLY A 20 -4.63 13.54 -5.58
N ALA A 21 -4.80 14.16 -4.41
CA ALA A 21 -3.68 14.48 -3.54
C ALA A 21 -3.00 13.24 -2.93
N ILE A 22 -3.74 12.15 -2.65
CA ILE A 22 -3.13 10.89 -2.20
C ILE A 22 -2.26 10.31 -3.32
N VAL A 23 -2.77 10.24 -4.56
CA VAL A 23 -2.03 9.73 -5.72
C VAL A 23 -0.76 10.56 -5.96
N THR A 24 -0.88 11.89 -5.99
CA THR A 24 0.28 12.77 -6.18
C THR A 24 1.30 12.64 -5.05
N THR A 25 0.84 12.53 -3.81
CA THR A 25 1.72 12.29 -2.65
C THR A 25 2.46 10.97 -2.79
N LEU A 26 1.77 9.90 -3.20
CA LEU A 26 2.37 8.59 -3.41
C LEU A 26 3.39 8.61 -4.56
N ASN A 27 3.10 9.35 -5.65
CA ASN A 27 4.04 9.55 -6.75
C ASN A 27 5.29 10.32 -6.31
N LEU A 28 5.14 11.37 -5.52
CA LEU A 28 6.30 12.09 -4.97
C LEU A 28 7.10 11.20 -4.02
N PHE A 29 6.43 10.37 -3.23
CA PHE A 29 7.08 9.43 -2.33
C PHE A 29 7.85 8.34 -3.09
N SER A 30 7.30 7.79 -4.18
CA SER A 30 7.96 6.75 -4.96
C SER A 30 9.28 7.23 -5.57
N THR A 31 9.44 8.52 -5.88
CA THR A 31 10.72 9.06 -6.38
C THR A 31 11.86 9.05 -5.36
N LYS A 32 11.55 8.90 -4.06
CA LYS A 32 12.52 8.87 -2.96
C LYS A 32 12.57 7.50 -2.30
N PHE A 33 11.97 6.48 -2.92
CA PHE A 33 11.78 5.19 -2.28
C PHE A 33 13.09 4.45 -2.02
N ASP A 34 14.11 4.67 -2.85
CA ASP A 34 15.45 4.10 -2.64
C ASP A 34 16.05 4.48 -1.27
N LYS A 35 15.80 5.71 -0.79
CA LYS A 35 16.23 6.12 0.55
C LYS A 35 15.49 5.37 1.66
N VAL A 36 14.24 4.98 1.41
CA VAL A 36 13.44 4.20 2.38
C VAL A 36 14.00 2.79 2.47
N ILE A 37 14.38 2.21 1.35
CA ILE A 37 15.06 0.92 1.29
C ILE A 37 16.38 0.94 2.08
N GLU A 38 17.20 1.97 1.92
CA GLU A 38 18.44 2.13 2.70
C GLU A 38 18.16 2.19 4.21
N LEU A 39 17.11 2.91 4.62
CA LEU A 39 16.67 2.98 6.02
C LEU A 39 16.19 1.63 6.54
N ILE A 40 15.45 0.87 5.72
CA ILE A 40 14.99 -0.48 6.06
C ILE A 40 16.19 -1.41 6.26
N ASN A 41 17.17 -1.40 5.35
CA ASN A 41 18.37 -2.23 5.47
C ASN A 41 19.15 -1.92 6.75
N LYS A 42 19.30 -0.64 7.09
CA LYS A 42 19.97 -0.23 8.34
C LYS A 42 19.18 -0.69 9.58
N ALA A 43 17.86 -0.56 9.57
CA ALA A 43 17.00 -1.01 10.66
C ALA A 43 16.98 -2.55 10.78
N GLY A 44 17.25 -3.28 9.68
CA GLY A 44 17.33 -4.73 9.64
C GLY A 44 18.44 -5.33 10.51
N GLU A 45 19.41 -4.52 10.96
CA GLU A 45 20.42 -4.96 11.95
C GLU A 45 19.81 -5.21 13.34
N GLU A 46 18.72 -4.52 13.67
CA GLU A 46 18.07 -4.56 14.99
C GLU A 46 16.65 -5.16 14.96
N HIS A 47 16.03 -5.26 13.77
CA HIS A 47 14.64 -5.65 13.59
C HIS A 47 14.47 -6.74 12.53
N GLU A 48 13.73 -7.79 12.87
CA GLU A 48 13.46 -8.93 11.98
C GLU A 48 12.32 -8.64 10.99
N TYR A 49 11.37 -7.78 11.36
CA TYR A 49 10.16 -7.53 10.58
C TYR A 49 9.96 -6.04 10.30
N VAL A 50 9.46 -5.76 9.11
CA VAL A 50 9.06 -4.41 8.67
C VAL A 50 7.58 -4.45 8.33
N ILE A 51 6.81 -3.56 8.95
CA ILE A 51 5.38 -3.40 8.68
C ILE A 51 5.20 -2.08 7.93
N ILE A 52 4.57 -2.16 6.76
CA ILE A 52 4.32 -1.00 5.90
C ILE A 52 2.81 -0.74 5.88
N ASP A 53 2.42 0.42 6.38
CA ASP A 53 1.03 0.89 6.32
C ASP A 53 0.77 1.61 4.98
N THR A 54 -0.29 1.19 4.30
CA THR A 54 -0.67 1.69 2.98
C THR A 54 -1.78 2.74 3.09
N PRO A 55 -1.99 3.61 2.07
CA PRO A 55 -3.14 4.51 2.05
C PRO A 55 -4.48 3.79 2.27
N GLY A 56 -5.40 4.40 3.03
CA GLY A 56 -6.71 3.79 3.34
C GLY A 56 -7.65 3.60 2.14
N GLN A 57 -7.36 4.26 1.01
CA GLN A 57 -8.02 3.99 -0.27
C GLN A 57 -7.19 2.95 -1.02
N ILE A 58 -7.64 1.70 -0.98
CA ILE A 58 -6.87 0.56 -1.47
C ILE A 58 -6.51 0.71 -2.96
N GLU A 59 -7.40 1.29 -3.76
CA GLU A 59 -7.20 1.48 -5.20
C GLU A 59 -6.04 2.41 -5.52
N VAL A 60 -5.80 3.41 -4.66
CA VAL A 60 -4.71 4.36 -4.85
C VAL A 60 -3.36 3.66 -4.71
N PHE A 61 -3.27 2.63 -3.89
CA PHE A 61 -2.05 1.84 -3.76
C PHE A 61 -1.98 0.72 -4.80
N THR A 62 -3.04 -0.08 -4.93
CA THR A 62 -3.00 -1.29 -5.76
C THR A 62 -3.02 -0.99 -7.25
N TRP A 63 -3.66 0.07 -7.73
CA TRP A 63 -3.80 0.37 -9.16
C TRP A 63 -2.94 1.53 -9.65
N SER A 64 -2.19 2.20 -8.77
CA SER A 64 -1.27 3.26 -9.20
C SER A 64 0.08 2.70 -9.67
N ALA A 65 0.71 3.45 -10.57
CA ALA A 65 2.09 3.16 -10.99
C ALA A 65 3.06 3.26 -9.81
N SER A 66 2.89 4.26 -8.93
CA SER A 66 3.75 4.45 -7.75
C SER A 66 3.61 3.32 -6.74
N GLY A 67 2.40 2.84 -6.47
CA GLY A 67 2.19 1.68 -5.59
C GLY A 67 2.78 0.39 -6.18
N THR A 68 2.71 0.22 -7.50
CA THR A 68 3.36 -0.91 -8.20
C THR A 68 4.88 -0.85 -8.03
N ILE A 69 5.50 0.32 -8.31
CA ILE A 69 6.94 0.53 -8.15
C ILE A 69 7.40 0.25 -6.71
N ILE A 70 6.65 0.76 -5.72
CA ILE A 70 6.95 0.54 -4.30
C ILE A 70 6.90 -0.95 -3.96
N THR A 71 5.85 -1.64 -4.40
CA THR A 71 5.65 -3.07 -4.11
C THR A 71 6.73 -3.92 -4.76
N GLU A 72 7.10 -3.65 -6.02
CA GLU A 72 8.17 -4.36 -6.73
C GLU A 72 9.55 -4.08 -6.12
N ALA A 73 9.82 -2.84 -5.72
CA ALA A 73 11.07 -2.47 -5.07
C ALA A 73 11.26 -3.20 -3.72
N LEU A 74 10.19 -3.40 -2.96
CA LEU A 74 10.21 -4.19 -1.72
C LEU A 74 10.36 -5.68 -2.02
N ALA A 75 9.56 -6.21 -2.94
CA ALA A 75 9.55 -7.61 -3.32
C ALA A 75 10.89 -8.11 -3.87
N SER A 76 11.62 -7.24 -4.56
CA SER A 76 12.93 -7.56 -5.14
C SER A 76 14.07 -7.60 -4.12
N GLN A 77 13.88 -6.98 -2.94
CA GLN A 77 14.93 -6.84 -1.93
C GLN A 77 14.66 -7.64 -0.67
N PHE A 78 13.39 -7.88 -0.35
CA PHE A 78 12.97 -8.52 0.89
C PHE A 78 11.88 -9.57 0.63
N PRO A 79 11.87 -10.68 1.39
CA PRO A 79 10.71 -11.57 1.45
C PRO A 79 9.46 -10.78 1.87
N THR A 80 8.58 -10.50 0.91
CA THR A 80 7.43 -9.60 1.10
C THR A 80 6.13 -10.39 1.08
N ILE A 81 5.26 -10.13 2.05
CA ILE A 81 3.91 -10.74 2.15
C ILE A 81 2.88 -9.62 2.13
N VAL A 82 1.83 -9.79 1.35
CA VAL A 82 0.69 -8.87 1.31
C VAL A 82 -0.37 -9.32 2.30
N ILE A 83 -0.72 -8.45 3.26
CA ILE A 83 -1.81 -8.70 4.20
C ILE A 83 -3.05 -7.96 3.68
N TYR A 84 -4.04 -8.72 3.19
CA TYR A 84 -5.32 -8.16 2.78
C TYR A 84 -6.30 -8.19 3.96
N VAL A 85 -6.54 -7.02 4.56
CA VAL A 85 -7.41 -6.89 5.73
C VAL A 85 -8.86 -6.73 5.27
N MET A 86 -9.72 -7.67 5.69
CA MET A 86 -11.15 -7.65 5.42
C MET A 86 -11.95 -7.34 6.69
N ASP A 87 -12.87 -6.39 6.59
CA ASP A 87 -13.89 -6.13 7.63
C ASP A 87 -14.96 -7.23 7.59
N THR A 88 -15.02 -8.02 8.66
CA THR A 88 -15.93 -9.17 8.79
C THR A 88 -17.36 -8.74 9.07
N VAL A 89 -17.58 -7.69 9.86
CA VAL A 89 -18.91 -7.19 10.22
C VAL A 89 -19.66 -6.69 8.97
N ARG A 90 -18.93 -6.12 7.99
CA ARG A 90 -19.50 -5.68 6.72
C ARG A 90 -19.58 -6.78 5.66
N SER A 91 -18.91 -7.91 5.85
CA SER A 91 -18.80 -8.99 4.86
C SER A 91 -19.70 -10.21 5.16
N VAL A 92 -20.73 -10.04 5.99
CA VAL A 92 -21.66 -11.15 6.35
C VAL A 92 -22.50 -11.63 5.15
N SER A 93 -22.81 -10.73 4.22
CA SER A 93 -23.52 -11.10 2.99
C SER A 93 -22.61 -11.91 2.06
N PRO A 94 -23.06 -13.07 1.54
CA PRO A 94 -22.26 -13.89 0.61
C PRO A 94 -21.79 -13.11 -0.62
N VAL A 95 -22.62 -12.17 -1.12
CA VAL A 95 -22.28 -11.35 -2.28
C VAL A 95 -21.11 -10.41 -1.96
N THR A 96 -21.13 -9.77 -0.79
CA THR A 96 -20.05 -8.89 -0.34
C THR A 96 -18.77 -9.69 -0.09
N PHE A 97 -18.88 -10.85 0.55
CA PHE A 97 -17.74 -11.74 0.80
C PHE A 97 -17.08 -12.20 -0.50
N MET A 98 -17.86 -12.70 -1.47
CA MET A 98 -17.35 -13.12 -2.78
C MET A 98 -16.70 -11.96 -3.54
N SER A 99 -17.26 -10.75 -3.45
CA SER A 99 -16.69 -9.55 -4.06
C SER A 99 -15.32 -9.22 -3.46
N ASN A 100 -15.19 -9.25 -2.13
CA ASN A 100 -13.92 -9.03 -1.46
C ASN A 100 -12.88 -10.13 -1.76
N MET A 101 -13.29 -11.39 -1.84
CA MET A 101 -12.40 -12.49 -2.25
C MET A 101 -11.91 -12.33 -3.68
N SER A 102 -12.79 -11.94 -4.60
CA SER A 102 -12.41 -11.66 -6.00
C SER A 102 -11.43 -10.49 -6.09
N TYR A 103 -11.59 -9.49 -5.23
CA TYR A 103 -10.66 -8.37 -5.13
C TYR A 103 -9.29 -8.80 -4.57
N ALA A 104 -9.27 -9.60 -3.51
CA ALA A 104 -8.05 -10.18 -2.96
C ALA A 104 -7.30 -11.01 -4.01
N CYS A 105 -8.01 -11.84 -4.78
CA CYS A 105 -7.44 -12.58 -5.91
C CYS A 105 -6.85 -11.64 -6.97
N SER A 106 -7.54 -10.54 -7.30
CA SER A 106 -7.03 -9.56 -8.26
C SER A 106 -5.70 -8.94 -7.79
N ILE A 107 -5.57 -8.64 -6.50
CA ILE A 107 -4.33 -8.15 -5.89
C ILE A 107 -3.23 -9.23 -5.94
N LEU A 108 -3.57 -10.48 -5.60
CA LEU A 108 -2.64 -11.61 -5.67
C LEU A 108 -2.03 -11.75 -7.07
N TYR A 109 -2.86 -11.73 -8.11
CA TYR A 109 -2.38 -11.84 -9.50
C TYR A 109 -1.56 -10.64 -9.95
N LYS A 110 -1.94 -9.43 -9.50
CA LYS A 110 -1.24 -8.20 -9.86
C LYS A 110 0.13 -8.11 -9.19
N THR A 111 0.20 -8.39 -7.89
CA THR A 111 1.42 -8.27 -7.08
C THR A 111 2.34 -9.47 -7.22
N LYS A 112 1.79 -10.66 -7.51
CA LYS A 112 2.52 -11.94 -7.56
C LYS A 112 3.26 -12.25 -6.26
N LEU A 113 2.77 -11.75 -5.13
CA LEU A 113 3.31 -11.97 -3.80
C LEU A 113 2.43 -12.92 -2.99
N PRO A 114 2.98 -13.67 -2.03
CA PRO A 114 2.18 -14.39 -1.04
C PRO A 114 1.17 -13.45 -0.39
N LEU A 115 -0.11 -13.83 -0.42
CA LEU A 115 -1.20 -13.03 0.12
C LEU A 115 -1.88 -13.77 1.27
N VAL A 116 -1.98 -13.09 2.41
CA VAL A 116 -2.71 -13.56 3.60
C VAL A 116 -3.96 -12.71 3.75
N VAL A 117 -5.13 -13.35 3.78
CA VAL A 117 -6.38 -12.66 4.11
C VAL A 117 -6.52 -12.60 5.64
N ALA A 118 -6.46 -11.40 6.19
CA ALA A 118 -6.68 -11.15 7.60
C ALA A 118 -8.13 -10.69 7.83
N MET A 119 -8.93 -11.52 8.48
CA MET A 119 -10.28 -11.18 8.87
C MET A 119 -10.26 -10.35 10.16
N ASN A 120 -10.62 -9.08 10.06
CA ASN A 120 -10.68 -8.13 11.18
C ASN A 120 -12.13 -7.70 11.47
N LYS A 121 -12.34 -7.06 12.62
CA LYS A 121 -13.65 -6.56 13.07
C LYS A 121 -14.26 -5.59 12.08
#